data_AF-A0A7W5E1U7-F1
#
_entry.id   AF-A0A7W5E1U7-F1
#
_cell.length_a   1.000
_cell.length_b   1.000
_cell.length_c   1.000
_cell.angle_alpha   90.00
_cell.angle_beta   90.00
_cell.angle_gamma   90.00
#
_symmetry.space_group_name_H-M   'P 1'
#
loop_
_entity.id
_entity.type
_entity.pdbx_description
1 polymer ?
#
loop_
_entity_poly.entity_id
_entity_poly.type
_entity_poly.pdbx_seq_one_letter_code
_entity_poly.pdbx_strand_id
1 'polypeptide(L)'
;MVEWFDWDTARGVVEYGPGTGVFTEGVSRRLHPDAKFFAIERSAELAAITRNRCPDVTVHEESAADVARLCQSAGIDQVDAIICGLPWASFPESLQRNILDATLDVLRPGGQFATFAYWQGVVLPAGVRFSRRLRESFSEVHRSPTVWRNLPPAFVYRCTK
;
A
#
# COMPACT_ATOMS: atom_id res chain seq x y z
N MET A 1 -4.31 6.73 8.04
CA MET A 1 -3.36 6.01 7.16
C MET A 1 -2.63 6.98 6.24
N VAL A 2 -3.36 7.82 5.52
CA VAL A 2 -2.84 8.70 4.45
C VAL A 2 -2.24 10.03 4.92
N GLU A 3 -2.48 10.46 6.16
CA GLU A 3 -2.03 11.79 6.65
C GLU A 3 -0.52 11.93 6.86
N TRP A 4 0.23 10.84 6.82
CA TRP A 4 1.68 10.84 7.09
C TRP A 4 2.54 11.07 5.85
N PHE A 5 1.94 10.99 4.66
CA PHE A 5 2.65 11.25 3.40
C PHE A 5 2.77 12.74 3.14
N ASP A 6 3.89 13.14 2.54
CA ASP A 6 4.07 14.48 2.00
C ASP A 6 3.41 14.57 0.60
N TRP A 7 2.13 14.91 0.60
CA TRP A 7 1.32 14.98 -0.62
C TRP A 7 1.70 16.14 -1.54
N ASP A 8 2.36 17.18 -1.01
CA ASP A 8 2.76 18.35 -1.80
C ASP A 8 3.94 18.00 -2.72
N THR A 9 4.79 17.07 -2.30
CA THR A 9 5.98 16.65 -3.06
C THR A 9 5.84 15.30 -3.74
N ALA A 10 4.91 14.44 -3.31
CA ALA A 10 4.68 13.14 -3.95
C ALA A 10 4.28 13.29 -5.44
N ARG A 11 4.92 12.53 -6.32
CA ARG A 11 4.67 12.49 -7.77
C ARG A 11 4.36 11.10 -8.28
N GLY A 12 4.91 10.05 -7.68
CA GLY A 12 4.56 8.66 -7.92
C GLY A 12 3.84 8.07 -6.71
N VAL A 13 2.56 7.75 -6.86
CA VAL A 13 1.75 7.17 -5.79
C VAL A 13 1.12 5.87 -6.27
N VAL A 14 1.15 4.83 -5.44
CA VAL A 14 0.50 3.54 -5.76
C VAL A 14 -0.33 3.06 -4.58
N GLU A 15 -1.52 2.53 -4.86
CA GLU A 15 -2.34 1.85 -3.87
C GLU A 15 -2.42 0.34 -4.15
N TYR A 16 -2.23 -0.48 -3.11
CA TYR A 16 -2.43 -1.93 -3.17
C TYR A 16 -3.68 -2.33 -2.41
N GLY A 17 -4.57 -3.09 -3.06
CA GLY A 17 -5.81 -3.56 -2.46
C GLY A 17 -6.75 -2.41 -2.07
N PRO A 18 -7.24 -1.62 -3.03
CA PRO A 18 -8.17 -0.52 -2.77
C PRO A 18 -9.52 -0.99 -2.19
N GLY A 19 -9.88 -2.26 -2.38
CA GLY A 19 -11.10 -2.86 -1.82
C GLY A 19 -12.36 -2.15 -2.30
N THR A 20 -12.99 -1.37 -1.42
CA THR A 20 -14.20 -0.59 -1.73
C THR A 20 -13.93 0.84 -2.20
N GLY A 21 -12.66 1.18 -2.42
CA GLY A 21 -12.22 2.47 -2.93
C GLY A 21 -12.26 3.64 -1.93
N VAL A 22 -12.51 3.39 -0.64
CA VAL A 22 -12.55 4.47 0.38
C VAL A 22 -11.20 5.18 0.49
N PHE A 23 -10.10 4.41 0.49
CA PHE A 23 -8.76 4.99 0.56
C PHE A 23 -8.39 5.62 -0.78
N THR A 24 -8.69 4.97 -1.90
CA THR A 24 -8.54 5.52 -3.26
C THR A 24 -9.15 6.92 -3.40
N GLU A 25 -10.40 7.10 -2.97
CA GLU A 25 -11.12 8.37 -2.98
C GLU A 25 -10.44 9.42 -2.07
N GLY A 26 -9.94 8.99 -0.91
CA GLY A 26 -9.23 9.85 0.02
C GLY A 26 -7.87 10.30 -0.49
N VAL A 27 -7.15 9.40 -1.17
CA VAL A 27 -5.83 9.68 -1.77
C VAL A 27 -5.99 10.60 -2.97
N SER A 28 -6.89 10.29 -3.90
CA SER A 28 -7.07 11.07 -5.14
C SER A 28 -7.34 12.54 -4.90
N ARG A 29 -8.07 12.88 -3.82
CA ARG A 29 -8.35 14.26 -3.41
C ARG A 29 -7.16 15.02 -2.83
N ARG A 30 -6.08 14.34 -2.45
CA ARG A 30 -4.88 14.91 -1.82
C ARG A 30 -3.68 14.94 -2.75
N LEU A 31 -3.74 14.22 -3.87
CA LEU A 31 -2.63 14.14 -4.81
C LEU A 31 -2.21 15.54 -5.28
N HIS A 32 -0.90 15.71 -5.43
CA HIS A 32 -0.38 16.84 -6.19
C HIS A 32 -0.96 16.82 -7.62
N PRO A 33 -1.25 17.97 -8.25
CA PRO A 33 -1.81 18.04 -9.61
C PRO A 33 -0.99 17.27 -10.66
N ASP A 34 0.34 17.27 -10.53
CA ASP A 34 1.27 16.55 -11.41
C ASP A 34 1.56 15.11 -10.97
N ALA A 35 0.89 14.59 -9.94
CA ALA A 35 1.12 13.23 -9.47
C ALA A 35 0.47 12.20 -10.39
N LYS A 36 1.21 11.12 -10.64
CA LYS A 36 0.71 9.90 -11.24
C LYS A 36 0.26 8.95 -10.13
N PHE A 37 -0.95 8.42 -10.28
CA PHE A 37 -1.56 7.54 -9.31
C PHE A 37 -2.32 6.41 -9.99
N PHE A 38 -2.12 5.18 -9.48
CA PHE A 38 -2.95 4.03 -9.83
C PHE A 38 -3.12 3.10 -8.63
N ALA A 39 -4.15 2.27 -8.69
CA ALA A 39 -4.40 1.21 -7.72
C ALA A 39 -4.21 -0.17 -8.36
N ILE A 40 -3.80 -1.15 -7.57
CA ILE A 40 -3.67 -2.56 -7.96
C ILE A 40 -4.62 -3.37 -7.10
N GLU A 41 -5.56 -4.06 -7.74
CA GLU A 41 -6.52 -4.95 -7.10
C GLU A 41 -6.55 -6.28 -7.84
N ARG A 42 -6.45 -7.41 -7.13
CA ARG A 42 -6.46 -8.71 -7.80
C ARG A 42 -7.88 -9.22 -8.06
N SER A 43 -8.85 -8.86 -7.22
CA SER A 43 -10.23 -9.28 -7.38
C SER A 43 -10.96 -8.40 -8.39
N ALA A 44 -11.42 -8.98 -9.49
CA ALA A 44 -12.20 -8.27 -10.51
C ALA A 44 -13.44 -7.57 -9.93
N GLU A 45 -14.10 -8.19 -8.94
CA GLU A 45 -15.26 -7.61 -8.26
C GLU A 45 -14.89 -6.33 -7.47
N LEU A 46 -13.82 -6.40 -6.66
CA LEU A 46 -13.35 -5.24 -5.88
C LEU A 46 -12.79 -4.14 -6.79
N ALA A 47 -12.11 -4.53 -7.88
CA ALA A 47 -11.63 -3.61 -8.89
C ALA A 47 -12.79 -2.85 -9.53
N ALA A 48 -13.87 -3.55 -9.91
CA ALA A 48 -15.09 -2.93 -10.44
C ALA A 48 -15.75 -1.97 -9.44
N ILE A 49 -15.85 -2.35 -8.16
CA ILE A 49 -16.37 -1.47 -7.10
C ILE A 49 -15.52 -0.20 -6.99
N THR A 50 -14.20 -0.34 -6.98
CA THR A 50 -13.28 0.79 -6.88
C THR A 50 -13.39 1.71 -8.09
N ARG A 51 -13.44 1.17 -9.32
CA ARG A 51 -13.63 1.96 -10.55
C ARG A 51 -14.96 2.71 -10.57
N ASN A 52 -16.04 2.08 -10.10
CA ASN A 52 -17.35 2.74 -10.02
C ASN A 52 -17.33 3.91 -9.03
N ARG A 53 -16.59 3.78 -7.93
CA ARG A 53 -16.47 4.85 -6.93
C ARG A 53 -15.51 5.96 -7.36
N CYS A 54 -14.41 5.59 -8.01
CA CYS A 54 -13.32 6.48 -8.40
C CYS A 54 -13.06 6.35 -9.90
N PRO A 55 -13.97 6.85 -10.77
CA PRO A 55 -13.89 6.65 -12.22
C PRO A 55 -12.63 7.26 -12.85
N ASP A 56 -12.08 8.31 -12.23
CA ASP A 56 -10.87 8.99 -12.71
C ASP A 56 -9.57 8.29 -12.29
N VAL A 57 -9.65 7.22 -11.48
CA VAL A 57 -8.47 6.48 -11.01
C VAL A 57 -8.30 5.20 -11.81
N THR A 58 -7.09 4.99 -12.32
CA THR A 58 -6.73 3.74 -12.99
C THR A 58 -6.59 2.62 -11.96
N VAL A 59 -7.33 1.53 -12.16
CA VAL A 59 -7.27 0.31 -11.32
C VAL A 59 -6.84 -0.88 -12.18
N HIS A 60 -5.67 -1.43 -11.88
CA HIS A 60 -5.13 -2.62 -12.55
C HIS A 60 -5.62 -3.89 -11.85
N GLU A 61 -6.19 -4.82 -12.63
CA GLU A 61 -6.62 -6.15 -12.19
C GLU A 61 -5.45 -7.15 -12.15
N GLU A 62 -4.50 -6.93 -11.26
CA GLU A 62 -3.19 -7.60 -11.26
C GLU A 62 -2.71 -7.91 -9.84
N SER A 63 -1.55 -8.56 -9.71
CA SER A 63 -0.90 -8.74 -8.43
C SER A 63 -0.09 -7.48 -8.06
N ALA A 64 -0.09 -7.12 -6.77
CA ALA A 64 0.81 -6.08 -6.26
C ALA A 64 2.30 -6.46 -6.43
N ALA A 65 2.62 -7.74 -6.64
CA ALA A 65 3.97 -8.17 -7.00
C ALA A 65 4.40 -7.70 -8.40
N ASP A 66 3.47 -7.29 -9.26
CA ASP A 66 3.74 -6.79 -10.62
C ASP A 66 3.94 -5.27 -10.67
N VAL A 67 4.02 -4.60 -9.51
CA VAL A 67 4.09 -3.13 -9.41
C VAL A 67 5.21 -2.52 -10.25
N ALA A 68 6.38 -3.16 -10.34
CA ALA A 68 7.50 -2.62 -11.13
C ALA A 68 7.14 -2.48 -12.62
N ARG A 69 6.50 -3.51 -13.20
CA ARG A 69 6.01 -3.49 -14.59
C ARG A 69 4.92 -2.44 -14.76
N LEU A 70 4.01 -2.32 -13.79
CA LEU A 70 2.91 -1.37 -13.84
C LEU A 70 3.41 0.08 -13.75
N CYS A 71 4.35 0.38 -12.85
CA CYS A 71 5.03 1.66 -12.76
C CYS A 71 5.69 2.04 -14.10
N GLN A 72 6.42 1.11 -14.72
CA GLN A 72 7.04 1.35 -16.02
C GLN A 72 5.98 1.69 -17.09
N SER A 73 4.86 0.97 -17.14
CA SER A 73 3.78 1.25 -18.10
C SER A 73 3.06 2.58 -17.85
N ALA A 74 3.00 3.03 -16.59
CA ALA A 74 2.45 4.34 -16.21
C ALA A 74 3.47 5.49 -16.36
N GLY A 75 4.73 5.19 -16.69
CA GLY A 75 5.83 6.14 -16.71
C GLY A 75 6.12 6.72 -15.33
N ILE A 76 6.03 5.90 -14.28
CA ILE A 76 6.47 6.21 -12.92
C ILE A 76 7.84 5.58 -12.75
N ASP A 77 8.90 6.40 -12.79
CA ASP A 77 10.28 5.90 -12.67
C ASP A 77 10.61 5.47 -11.23
N GLN A 78 10.10 6.21 -10.25
CA GLN A 78 10.20 5.90 -8.83
C GLN A 78 8.92 6.28 -8.10
N VAL A 79 8.60 5.54 -7.04
CA VAL A 79 7.41 5.74 -6.23
C VAL A 79 7.79 6.47 -4.93
N ASP A 80 7.06 7.54 -4.63
CA ASP A 80 7.19 8.32 -3.41
C ASP A 80 6.39 7.70 -2.27
N ALA A 81 5.18 7.22 -2.57
CA ALA A 81 4.22 6.80 -1.57
C ALA A 81 3.45 5.55 -2.01
N ILE A 82 3.42 4.54 -1.15
CA ILE A 82 2.63 3.33 -1.35
C ILE A 82 1.67 3.13 -0.17
N ILE A 83 0.39 3.01 -0.48
CA ILE A 83 -0.68 2.75 0.48
C ILE A 83 -1.15 1.31 0.27
N CYS A 84 -1.19 0.50 1.30
CA CYS A 84 -1.46 -0.93 1.16
C CYS A 84 -2.53 -1.41 2.14
N GLY A 85 -3.68 -1.80 1.56
CA GLY A 85 -4.81 -2.44 2.22
C GLY A 85 -4.77 -3.97 2.24
N LEU A 86 -3.65 -4.59 1.87
CA LEU A 86 -3.56 -6.05 1.75
C LEU A 86 -3.48 -6.75 3.12
N PRO A 87 -4.13 -7.91 3.30
CA PRO A 87 -4.12 -8.66 4.55
C PRO A 87 -2.87 -9.52 4.71
N TRP A 88 -1.72 -8.89 4.99
CA TRP A 88 -0.42 -9.56 5.07
C TRP A 88 -0.38 -10.81 5.95
N ALA A 89 -1.07 -10.78 7.10
CA ALA A 89 -1.11 -11.91 8.04
C ALA A 89 -1.78 -13.18 7.46
N SER A 90 -2.50 -13.07 6.35
CA SER A 90 -3.16 -14.19 5.66
C SER A 90 -2.34 -14.73 4.49
N PHE A 91 -1.23 -14.08 4.12
CA PHE A 91 -0.43 -14.45 2.95
C PHE A 91 0.65 -15.49 3.26
N PRO A 92 0.90 -16.43 2.33
CA PRO A 92 2.05 -17.31 2.42
C PRO A 92 3.36 -16.50 2.32
N GLU A 93 4.45 -17.08 2.84
CA GLU A 93 5.73 -16.39 2.93
C GLU A 93 6.29 -15.92 1.59
N SER A 94 6.14 -16.74 0.55
CA SER A 94 6.58 -16.43 -0.81
C SER A 94 5.85 -15.20 -1.34
N LEU A 95 4.54 -15.11 -1.14
CA LEU A 95 3.76 -13.95 -1.59
C LEU A 95 4.13 -12.69 -0.82
N GLN A 96 4.27 -12.77 0.51
CA GLN A 96 4.75 -11.63 1.30
C GLN A 96 6.11 -11.13 0.82
N ARG A 97 7.00 -12.07 0.45
CA ARG A 97 8.34 -11.74 -0.06
C ARG A 97 8.24 -11.02 -1.38
N ASN A 98 7.57 -11.63 -2.35
CA ASN A 98 7.50 -11.11 -3.70
C ASN A 98 6.87 -9.71 -3.75
N ILE A 99 5.80 -9.46 -2.99
CA ILE A 99 5.19 -8.13 -2.94
C ILE A 99 6.13 -7.13 -2.25
N LEU A 100 6.76 -7.50 -1.14
CA LEU A 100 7.64 -6.59 -0.40
C LEU A 100 8.91 -6.25 -1.20
N ASP A 101 9.54 -7.24 -1.84
CA ASP A 101 10.72 -7.03 -2.69
C ASP A 101 10.36 -6.10 -3.86
N ALA A 102 9.26 -6.36 -4.56
CA ALA A 102 8.80 -5.48 -5.64
C ALA A 102 8.44 -4.07 -5.15
N THR A 103 7.91 -3.94 -3.93
CA THR A 103 7.65 -2.65 -3.27
C THR A 103 8.94 -1.89 -3.00
N LEU A 104 9.96 -2.57 -2.49
CA LEU A 104 11.26 -1.96 -2.25
C LEU A 104 11.90 -1.54 -3.57
N ASP A 105 11.81 -2.33 -4.63
CA ASP A 105 12.41 -2.01 -5.92
C ASP A 105 11.89 -0.70 -6.53
N VAL A 106 10.58 -0.45 -6.41
CA VAL A 106 9.95 0.76 -6.99
C VAL A 106 10.03 1.99 -6.10
N LEU A 107 10.18 1.82 -4.77
CA LEU A 107 10.30 2.96 -3.87
C LEU A 107 11.64 3.66 -4.07
N ARG A 108 11.61 4.99 -4.18
CA ARG A 108 12.84 5.78 -4.11
C ARG A 108 13.47 5.72 -2.72
N PRO A 109 14.78 6.03 -2.57
CA PRO A 109 15.34 6.37 -1.27
C PRO A 109 14.52 7.48 -0.58
N GLY A 110 14.16 7.27 0.68
CA GLY A 110 13.26 8.13 1.45
C GLY A 110 11.78 7.98 1.10
N GLY A 111 11.42 7.06 0.20
CA GLY A 111 10.03 6.76 -0.17
C GLY A 111 9.29 6.08 0.99
N GLN A 112 7.98 6.31 1.07
CA GLN A 112 7.16 5.91 2.19
C GLN A 112 6.23 4.76 1.83
N PHE A 113 6.10 3.79 2.73
CA PHE A 113 5.16 2.67 2.62
C PHE A 113 4.27 2.63 3.86
N ALA A 114 2.95 2.65 3.65
CA ALA A 114 1.97 2.54 4.72
C ALA A 114 1.07 1.32 4.52
N THR A 115 0.95 0.47 5.54
CA THR A 115 0.03 -0.68 5.48
C THR A 115 -0.64 -0.92 6.83
N PHE A 116 -1.92 -1.31 6.83
CA PHE A 116 -2.58 -1.64 8.09
C PHE A 116 -2.20 -3.04 8.57
N ALA A 117 -2.30 -3.22 9.87
CA ALA A 117 -2.27 -4.53 10.50
C ALA A 117 -3.29 -4.57 11.63
N TYR A 118 -3.90 -5.73 11.80
CA TYR A 118 -4.77 -6.01 12.93
C TYR A 118 -3.98 -6.68 14.06
N TRP A 119 -4.27 -6.32 15.31
CA TRP A 119 -3.54 -6.87 16.46
C TRP A 119 -3.59 -8.39 16.56
N GLN A 120 -4.74 -9.01 16.28
CA GLN A 120 -4.86 -10.48 16.24
C GLN A 120 -4.06 -11.13 15.10
N GLY A 121 -3.83 -10.40 14.01
CA GLY A 121 -3.01 -10.89 12.89
C GLY A 121 -1.51 -10.82 13.19
N VAL A 122 -1.08 -9.83 13.96
CA VAL A 122 0.35 -9.59 14.28
C VAL A 122 0.94 -10.70 15.15
N VAL A 123 0.13 -11.40 15.94
CA VAL A 123 0.59 -12.52 16.78
C VAL A 123 0.66 -13.84 16.03
N LEU A 124 0.09 -13.93 14.82
CA LEU A 124 0.18 -15.13 14.00
C LEU A 124 1.56 -15.27 13.37
N PRO A 125 2.04 -16.50 13.07
CA PRO A 125 3.37 -16.71 12.49
C PRO A 125 3.64 -15.86 11.23
N ALA A 126 2.64 -15.73 10.35
CA ALA A 126 2.74 -14.92 9.15
C ALA A 126 2.82 -13.41 9.44
N GLY A 127 2.14 -12.92 10.48
CA GLY A 127 2.21 -11.53 10.93
C GLY A 127 3.54 -11.21 11.63
N VAL A 128 4.05 -12.12 12.46
CA VAL A 128 5.36 -11.99 13.11
C VAL A 128 6.46 -11.92 12.06
N ARG A 129 6.45 -12.85 11.08
CA ARG A 129 7.41 -12.86 9.96
C ARG A 129 7.34 -11.58 9.14
N PHE A 130 6.14 -11.11 8.79
CA PHE A 130 5.98 -9.87 8.05
C PHE A 130 6.53 -8.66 8.83
N SER A 131 6.18 -8.53 10.11
CA SER A 131 6.69 -7.45 10.95
C SER A 131 8.21 -7.49 11.10
N ARG A 132 8.83 -8.66 11.11
CA ARG A 132 10.29 -8.80 11.11
C ARG A 132 10.90 -8.30 9.80
N ARG A 133 10.36 -8.75 8.66
CA ARG A 133 10.82 -8.30 7.35
C ARG A 133 10.72 -6.78 7.17
N LEU A 134 9.63 -6.16 7.60
CA LEU A 134 9.52 -4.70 7.55
C LEU A 134 10.72 -4.01 8.23
N ARG A 135 11.14 -4.48 9.40
CA ARG A 135 12.28 -3.89 10.13
C ARG A 135 13.63 -4.22 9.51
N GLU A 136 13.73 -5.31 8.74
CA GLU A 136 14.95 -5.69 8.03
C GLU A 136 15.08 -4.96 6.68
N SER A 137 13.94 -4.57 6.08
CA SER A 137 13.87 -4.00 4.73
C SER A 137 13.82 -2.47 4.68
N PHE A 138 13.34 -1.82 5.73
CA PHE A 138 13.15 -0.36 5.79
C PHE A 138 14.07 0.26 6.84
N SER A 139 14.58 1.46 6.55
CA SER A 139 15.43 2.22 7.48
C SER A 139 14.66 2.66 8.73
N GLU A 140 13.38 2.99 8.58
CA GLU A 140 12.49 3.35 9.67
C GLU A 140 11.18 2.58 9.59
N VAL A 141 10.69 2.09 10.74
CA VAL A 141 9.38 1.43 10.87
C VAL A 141 8.70 1.89 12.14
N HIS A 142 7.65 2.69 11.96
CA HIS A 142 6.80 3.18 13.04
C HIS A 142 5.41 2.55 12.99
N ARG A 143 4.73 2.58 14.14
CA ARG A 143 3.30 2.21 14.23
C ARG A 143 2.50 3.46 14.54
N SER A 144 1.37 3.64 13.85
CA SER A 144 0.39 4.65 14.24
C SER A 144 -0.24 4.30 15.60
N PRO A 145 -0.92 5.26 16.25
CA PRO A 145 -1.88 4.93 17.31
C PRO A 145 -2.86 3.85 16.83
N THR A 146 -3.29 3.00 17.77
CA THR A 146 -4.29 1.96 17.49
C THR A 146 -5.67 2.60 17.35
N VAL A 147 -6.37 2.25 16.28
CA VAL A 147 -7.77 2.62 16.05
C VAL A 147 -8.65 1.61 16.78
N TRP A 148 -8.89 1.84 18.07
CA TRP A 148 -9.67 0.93 18.93
C TRP A 148 -11.14 0.80 18.53
N ARG A 149 -11.68 1.80 17.82
CA ARG A 149 -13.05 1.76 17.28
C ARG A 149 -13.18 0.85 16.06
N ASN A 150 -12.06 0.43 15.48
CA ASN A 150 -12.06 -0.61 14.47
C ASN A 150 -12.16 -1.96 15.20
N LEU A 151 -13.17 -2.78 14.90
CA LEU A 151 -13.26 -4.13 15.45
C LEU A 151 -13.06 -5.13 14.31
N PRO A 152 -11.97 -5.90 14.30
CA PRO A 152 -10.91 -5.95 15.31
C PRO A 152 -9.93 -4.75 15.30
N PRO A 153 -9.27 -4.42 16.44
CA PRO A 153 -8.38 -3.26 16.54
C PRO A 153 -7.22 -3.30 15.54
N ALA A 154 -7.02 -2.19 14.84
CA ALA A 154 -5.99 -2.06 13.81
C ALA A 154 -5.08 -0.86 14.08
N PHE A 155 -3.87 -0.94 13.53
CA PHE A 155 -2.93 0.17 13.45
C PHE A 155 -2.29 0.16 12.05
N VAL A 156 -1.50 1.19 11.76
CA VAL A 156 -0.78 1.32 10.49
C VAL A 156 0.72 1.22 10.74
N TYR A 157 1.40 0.33 10.02
CA TYR A 157 2.85 0.40 9.85
C TYR A 157 3.16 1.56 8.90
N ARG A 158 4.10 2.41 9.31
CA ARG A 158 4.61 3.57 8.60
C ARG A 158 6.09 3.34 8.39
N CYS A 159 6.49 3.05 7.16
CA CYS A 159 7.84 2.67 6.82
C CYS A 159 8.49 3.70 5.89
N THR A 160 9.78 3.96 6.08
CA THR A 160 10.61 4.78 5.19
C THR A 160 11.72 3.91 4.64
N LYS A 161 11.93 3.91 3.31
CA LYS A 161 13.04 3.19 2.67
C LYS A 161 14.33 3.99 2.85
#